data_AF-A0A1G2VCV6-F1
#
_entry.id   AF-A0A1G2VCV6-F1
#
_cell.length_a   1.000
_cell.length_b   1.000
_cell.length_c   1.000
_cell.angle_alpha   90.00
_cell.angle_beta   90.00
_cell.angle_gamma   90.00
#
_symmetry.space_group_name_H-M   'P 1'
#
loop_
_entity.id
_entity.type
_entity.pdbx_description
1 polymer ?
#
loop_
_entity_poly.entity_id
_entity_poly.type
_entity_poly.pdbx_seq_one_letter_code
_entity_poly.pdbx_strand_id
1 'polypeptide(L)'
;MFTYYRFSKLRIVLAAACFLSVVFAPWWVAALCALLLCLRFRAWEVIIAGILMDLYWMPFSVSFASFDSIPLATIVSIALVFGLEPLRRQLLVGPEII
;
A
#
# COMPACT_ATOMS: atom_id res chain seq x y z
N MET A 1 -20.72 -8.96 -0.37
CA MET A 1 -20.72 -7.67 0.35
C MET A 1 -19.75 -7.78 1.52
N PHE A 2 -18.46 -7.50 1.28
CA PHE A 2 -17.40 -7.66 2.29
C PHE A 2 -17.21 -6.36 3.07
N THR A 3 -18.02 -6.20 4.11
CA THR A 3 -17.75 -5.26 5.22
C THR A 3 -16.83 -5.98 6.23
N TYR A 4 -16.37 -5.30 7.29
CA TYR A 4 -15.67 -5.80 8.49
C TYR A 4 -14.13 -5.75 8.40
N TYR A 5 -13.40 -4.73 8.85
CA TYR A 5 -13.62 -3.76 9.93
C TYR A 5 -13.21 -2.35 9.46
N ARG A 6 -14.17 -1.44 9.36
CA ARG A 6 -13.95 -0.07 8.87
C ARG A 6 -13.07 0.76 9.82
N PHE A 7 -13.01 0.43 11.12
CA PHE A 7 -12.37 1.24 12.17
C PHE A 7 -11.67 0.43 13.28
N SER A 8 -10.83 -0.55 12.94
CA SER A 8 -9.96 -1.14 13.97
C SER A 8 -8.86 -0.13 14.32
N LYS A 9 -8.62 0.12 15.63
CA LYS A 9 -7.53 1.01 16.11
C LYS A 9 -6.18 0.65 15.45
N LEU A 10 -5.92 -0.64 15.26
CA LEU A 10 -4.74 -1.15 14.55
C LEU A 10 -4.64 -0.62 13.11
N ARG A 11 -5.73 -0.59 12.34
CA ARG A 11 -5.71 -0.09 10.96
C ARG A 11 -5.28 1.37 10.91
N ILE A 12 -5.84 2.21 11.80
CA ILE A 12 -5.52 3.64 11.85
C ILE A 12 -4.05 3.83 12.23
N VAL A 13 -3.54 3.08 13.22
CA VAL A 13 -2.13 3.14 13.64
C VAL A 13 -1.21 2.71 12.50
N LEU A 14 -1.51 1.61 11.81
CA LEU A 14 -0.72 1.14 10.66
C LEU A 14 -0.78 2.10 9.48
N ALA A 15 -1.94 2.71 9.20
CA ALA A 15 -2.08 3.72 8.15
C ALA A 15 -1.27 4.97 8.49
N ALA A 16 -1.38 5.48 9.71
CA ALA A 16 -0.58 6.62 10.19
C ALA A 16 0.92 6.31 10.14
N ALA A 17 1.34 5.11 10.57
CA ALA A 17 2.73 4.66 10.47
C ALA A 17 3.20 4.60 9.01
N CYS A 18 2.35 4.13 8.09
CA CYS A 18 2.66 4.11 6.65
C CYS A 18 2.90 5.53 6.14
N PHE A 19 2.00 6.49 6.42
CA PHE A 19 2.20 7.88 5.98
C PHE A 19 3.42 8.54 6.61
N LEU A 20 3.67 8.33 7.90
CA LEU A 20 4.86 8.86 8.58
C LEU A 20 6.14 8.27 7.98
N SER A 21 6.13 6.98 7.64
CA SER A 21 7.30 6.32 7.06
C SER A 21 7.68 6.83 5.67
N VAL A 22 6.74 7.42 4.91
CA VAL A 22 7.05 8.05 3.61
C VAL A 22 8.02 9.23 3.78
N VAL A 23 7.92 9.97 4.88
CA VAL A 23 8.71 11.19 5.11
C VAL A 23 9.93 10.92 6.00
N PHE A 24 9.76 10.13 7.07
CA PHE A 24 10.77 9.99 8.12
C PHE A 24 11.62 8.72 7.99
N ALA A 25 11.23 7.78 7.15
CA ALA A 25 11.89 6.49 7.05
C ALA A 25 12.36 6.19 5.62
N PRO A 26 13.30 5.25 5.45
CA PRO A 26 13.67 4.77 4.13
C PRO A 26 12.49 4.17 3.37
N TRP A 27 12.54 4.22 2.04
CA TRP A 27 11.49 3.74 1.14
C TRP A 27 11.00 2.31 1.42
N TRP A 28 11.88 1.42 1.86
CA TRP A 28 11.52 0.03 2.18
C TRP A 28 10.63 -0.09 3.43
N VAL A 29 10.71 0.86 4.37
CA VAL A 29 9.83 0.87 5.56
C VAL A 29 8.40 1.18 5.13
N ALA A 30 8.22 2.18 4.27
CA ALA A 30 6.91 2.53 3.70
C ALA A 30 6.32 1.37 2.91
N ALA A 31 7.13 0.69 2.09
CA ALA A 31 6.71 -0.49 1.35
C ALA A 31 6.28 -1.64 2.29
N LEU A 32 7.00 -1.86 3.38
CA LEU A 32 6.68 -2.93 4.34
C LEU A 32 5.41 -2.61 5.15
N CYS A 33 5.23 -1.36 5.57
CA CYS A 33 3.99 -0.91 6.20
C CYS A 33 2.78 -1.03 5.26
N ALA A 34 2.94 -0.62 3.99
CA ALA A 34 1.94 -0.78 2.94
C ALA A 34 1.57 -2.26 2.73
N LEU A 35 2.57 -3.15 2.66
CA LEU A 35 2.37 -4.59 2.53
C LEU A 35 1.56 -5.16 3.70
N LEU A 36 1.96 -4.88 4.94
CA LEU A 36 1.26 -5.35 6.14
C LEU A 36 -0.18 -4.85 6.20
N LEU A 37 -0.39 -3.57 5.86
CA LEU A 37 -1.71 -2.96 5.83
C LEU A 37 -2.60 -3.62 4.75
N CYS A 38 -2.07 -3.85 3.55
CA CYS A 38 -2.77 -4.53 2.45
C CYS A 38 -3.01 -6.02 2.71
N LEU A 39 -2.12 -6.72 3.43
CA LEU A 39 -2.35 -8.13 3.77
C LEU A 39 -3.56 -8.28 4.69
N ARG A 40 -3.67 -7.43 5.70
CA ARG A 40 -4.72 -7.55 6.73
C ARG A 40 -6.01 -6.83 6.37
N PHE A 41 -5.94 -5.69 5.68
CA PHE A 41 -7.07 -4.80 5.40
C PHE A 41 -7.12 -4.41 3.93
N ARG A 42 -8.33 -4.12 3.41
CA ARG A 42 -8.48 -3.47 2.09
C ARG A 42 -8.18 -1.98 2.20
N ALA A 43 -6.90 -1.64 2.19
CA ALA A 43 -6.43 -0.29 2.47
C ALA A 43 -6.17 0.50 1.19
N TRP A 44 -7.19 1.25 0.73
CA TRP A 44 -7.06 2.22 -0.37
C TRP A 44 -6.10 3.37 -0.03
N GLU A 45 -5.88 3.64 1.25
CA GLU A 45 -4.91 4.63 1.77
C GLU A 45 -3.48 4.35 1.28
N VAL A 46 -3.15 3.10 0.97
CA VAL A 46 -1.84 2.70 0.44
C VAL A 46 -1.59 3.30 -0.94
N ILE A 47 -2.63 3.51 -1.75
CA ILE A 47 -2.50 4.19 -3.06
C ILE A 47 -2.15 5.65 -2.85
N ILE A 48 -2.78 6.31 -1.88
CA ILE A 48 -2.49 7.71 -1.55
C ILE A 48 -1.03 7.82 -1.04
N ALA A 49 -0.59 6.86 -0.21
CA ALA A 49 0.80 6.80 0.24
C ALA A 49 1.78 6.57 -0.93
N GLY A 50 1.45 5.72 -1.90
CA GLY A 50 2.25 5.50 -3.11
C GLY A 50 2.38 6.76 -3.96
N ILE A 51 1.28 7.51 -4.15
CA ILE A 51 1.28 8.79 -4.86
C ILE A 51 2.15 9.82 -4.11
N LEU A 52 2.00 9.92 -2.79
CA LEU A 52 2.83 10.82 -1.97
C LEU A 52 4.31 10.45 -2.04
N MET A 53 4.60 9.16 -2.06
CA MET A 53 5.96 8.65 -2.14
C MET A 53 6.60 8.98 -3.49
N ASP A 54 5.89 8.79 -4.60
CA ASP A 54 6.36 9.24 -5.92
C ASP A 54 6.50 10.77 -5.97
N LEU A 55 5.56 11.54 -5.41
CA LEU A 55 5.67 13.01 -5.39
C LEU A 55 6.85 13.51 -4.54
N TYR A 56 7.17 12.83 -3.45
CA TYR A 56 8.19 13.27 -2.49
C TYR A 56 9.59 12.78 -2.86
N TRP A 57 9.71 11.50 -3.27
CA TRP A 57 11.00 10.86 -3.53
C TRP A 57 11.42 10.95 -4.99
N MET A 58 10.50 11.17 -5.93
CA MET A 58 10.82 11.17 -7.35
C MET A 58 11.13 12.60 -7.83
N PRO A 59 12.37 12.91 -8.26
CA PRO A 59 12.61 14.12 -9.00
C PRO A 59 11.92 13.96 -10.36
N PHE A 60 10.90 14.78 -10.65
CA PHE A 60 10.24 14.82 -11.96
C PHE A 60 11.23 15.26 -13.05
N SER A 61 12.11 14.35 -13.47
CA SER A 61 12.99 14.49 -14.61
C SER A 61 12.14 14.21 -15.86
N VAL A 62 11.98 15.21 -16.72
CA VAL A 62 11.21 15.12 -17.98
C VAL A 62 11.85 14.22 -19.05
N SER A 63 12.83 13.40 -18.68
CA SER A 63 13.44 12.43 -19.59
C SER A 63 12.60 11.15 -19.66
N PHE A 64 11.95 10.93 -20.81
CA PHE A 64 11.18 9.70 -21.12
C PHE A 64 12.05 8.44 -21.25
N ALA A 65 13.38 8.57 -21.21
CA ALA A 65 14.33 7.47 -21.39
C ALA A 65 14.77 6.81 -20.07
N SER A 66 14.40 7.37 -18.92
CA SER A 66 14.83 6.88 -17.60
C SER A 66 13.63 6.29 -16.85
N PHE A 67 13.80 5.11 -16.26
CA PHE A 67 12.80 4.51 -15.35
C PHE A 67 12.55 5.38 -14.10
N ASP A 68 13.39 6.39 -13.87
CA ASP A 68 13.28 7.41 -12.82
C ASP A 68 12.07 8.36 -12.97
N SER A 69 11.31 8.27 -14.07
CA SER A 69 10.14 9.12 -14.33
C SER A 69 8.80 8.37 -14.18
N ILE A 70 8.85 7.07 -13.91
CA ILE A 70 7.66 6.21 -13.80
C ILE A 70 7.21 6.16 -12.34
N PRO A 71 5.94 6.44 -12.01
CA PRO A 71 5.43 6.43 -10.63
C PRO A 71 5.35 4.99 -10.06
N LEU A 72 6.51 4.42 -9.75
CA LEU A 72 6.70 3.04 -9.35
C LEU A 72 6.01 2.76 -8.03
N ALA A 73 6.07 3.68 -7.06
CA ALA A 73 5.43 3.48 -5.77
C ALA A 73 3.90 3.42 -5.93
N THR A 74 3.33 4.25 -6.80
CA THR A 74 1.90 4.21 -7.14
C THR A 74 1.54 2.91 -7.84
N ILE A 75 2.31 2.47 -8.84
CA ILE A 75 2.04 1.19 -9.54
C ILE A 75 2.09 0.01 -8.56
N VAL A 76 3.12 -0.05 -7.70
CA VAL A 76 3.27 -1.10 -6.69
C VAL A 76 2.13 -1.04 -5.67
N SER A 77 1.71 0.16 -5.23
CA SER A 77 0.59 0.31 -4.30
C SER A 77 -0.73 -0.22 -4.87
N ILE A 78 -0.99 0.03 -6.16
CA ILE A 78 -2.14 -0.50 -6.89
C ILE A 78 -2.03 -2.03 -6.95
N ALA A 79 -0.88 -2.56 -7.36
CA ALA A 79 -0.63 -3.99 -7.42
C ALA A 79 -0.81 -4.67 -6.06
N LEU A 80 -0.40 -4.05 -4.95
CA LEU A 80 -0.62 -4.57 -3.59
C LEU A 80 -2.09 -4.58 -3.20
N VAL A 81 -2.83 -3.49 -3.47
CA VAL A 81 -4.24 -3.38 -3.07
C VAL A 81 -5.10 -4.44 -3.77
N PHE A 82 -4.89 -4.64 -5.07
CA PHE A 82 -5.65 -5.60 -5.88
C PHE A 82 -5.06 -7.01 -5.87
N GLY A 83 -3.74 -7.15 -5.98
CA GLY A 83 -3.05 -8.44 -6.05
C GLY A 83 -3.11 -9.25 -4.76
N LEU A 84 -3.17 -8.58 -3.60
CA LEU A 84 -3.37 -9.25 -2.31
C LEU A 84 -4.84 -9.49 -1.98
N GLU A 85 -5.78 -9.07 -2.81
CA GLU A 85 -7.20 -9.32 -2.60
C GLU A 85 -7.56 -10.83 -2.56
N PRO A 86 -7.10 -11.70 -3.48
CA PRO A 86 -7.34 -13.15 -3.37
C PRO A 86 -6.74 -13.76 -2.09
N LEU A 87 -5.51 -13.39 -1.75
CA LEU A 87 -4.81 -13.88 -0.56
C LEU A 87 -5.53 -13.46 0.73
N ARG A 88 -6.03 -12.21 0.77
CA ARG A 88 -6.81 -11.70 1.90
C ARG A 88 -8.11 -12.46 2.09
N ARG A 89 -8.77 -12.89 1.01
CA ARG A 89 -9.97 -13.72 1.10
C ARG A 89 -9.67 -15.09 1.71
N GLN A 90 -8.57 -15.73 1.31
CA GLN A 90 -8.15 -17.01 1.88
C GLN A 90 -7.75 -16.90 3.37
N LEU A 91 -7.02 -15.85 3.74
CA LEU A 91 -6.56 -15.64 5.12
C LEU A 91 -7.69 -15.29 6.11
N LEU A 92 -8.71 -14.56 5.66
CA LEU A 92 -9.73 -14.01 6.56
C LEU A 92 -11.06 -14.76 6.55
N VAL A 93 -11.36 -15.50 5.48
CA VAL A 93 -12.61 -16.28 5.37
C VAL A 93 -12.40 -17.73 5.80
N GLY A 94 -11.14 -18.17 5.95
CA GLY A 94 -10.82 -19.58 6.16
C GLY A 94 -11.06 -20.39 4.88
N PRO A 95 -10.45 -21.58 4.74
CA PRO A 95 -10.78 -22.46 3.63
C PRO A 95 -12.25 -22.88 3.80
N GLU A 96 -13.14 -22.37 2.95
CA GLU A 96 -14.29 -23.18 2.58
C GLU A 96 -13.72 -24.33 1.77
N ILE A 97 -13.41 -25.41 2.49
CA ILE A 97 -13.09 -26.71 1.93
C ILE A 97 -14.33 -27.09 1.11
N ILE A 98 -14.24 -26.93 -0.20
CA ILE A 98 -15.10 -27.62 -1.17
C ILE A 98 -14.31 -28.83 -1.63
#